data_AF-A0A0N0CF89-F1
#
_entry.id   AF-A0A0N0CF89-F1
#
_cell.length_a   1.000
_cell.length_b   1.000
_cell.length_c   1.000
_cell.angle_alpha   90.00
_cell.angle_beta   90.00
_cell.angle_gamma   90.00
#
_symmetry.space_group_name_H-M   'P 1'
#
loop_
_entity.id
_entity.type
_entity.pdbx_description
1 polymer ?
#
loop_
_entity_poly.entity_id
_entity_poly.type
_entity_poly.pdbx_seq_one_letter_code
_entity_poly.pdbx_strand_id
1 'polypeptide(L)'
;MNNKKVQYTKKEFKIDLTWKQRISSMFFTTIIYGAVLFLFDRNQNINSIIFQAIFFGVLFVLIFPWAMKKILGKRVSNIVPELLDDEEIEEEIFANLFRGVEGVGGKIFLTNQRLIFKSHSFNFQKGQTNLEYSIISSVQKRKTAKLIDNGIKIITKQNTEFDFVVNDRDNVLVKIQNKLNL
;
A
#
# COMPACT_ATOMS: atom_id res chain seq x y z
N MET A 1 11.92 -2.81 -31.61
CA MET A 1 11.78 -2.77 -30.14
C MET A 1 11.21 -4.11 -29.70
N ASN A 2 12.07 -4.98 -29.16
CA ASN A 2 11.68 -6.32 -28.75
C ASN A 2 10.74 -6.23 -27.55
N ASN A 3 9.47 -6.59 -27.76
CA ASN A 3 8.53 -6.91 -26.69
C ASN A 3 9.03 -8.18 -25.97
N LYS A 4 10.00 -8.04 -25.07
CA LYS A 4 10.26 -9.10 -24.07
C LYS A 4 8.97 -9.26 -23.28
N LYS A 5 8.33 -10.42 -23.44
CA LYS A 5 7.12 -10.79 -22.72
C LYS A 5 7.40 -10.65 -21.23
N VAL A 6 6.69 -9.72 -20.59
CA VAL A 6 6.63 -9.60 -19.14
C VAL A 6 6.21 -10.97 -18.58
N GLN A 7 7.15 -11.74 -18.03
CA GLN A 7 6.91 -13.08 -17.48
C GLN A 7 6.34 -13.06 -16.05
N TYR A 8 5.94 -11.89 -15.55
CA TYR A 8 5.43 -11.74 -14.20
C TYR A 8 4.01 -11.17 -14.22
N THR A 9 3.21 -11.55 -13.22
CA THR A 9 1.84 -11.04 -13.10
C THR A 9 1.89 -9.65 -12.47
N LYS A 10 1.49 -8.62 -13.22
CA LYS A 10 1.37 -7.25 -12.71
C LYS A 10 0.39 -7.21 -11.55
N LYS A 11 0.81 -6.59 -10.44
CA LYS A 11 -0.05 -6.51 -9.25
C LYS A 11 -1.03 -5.36 -9.40
N GLU A 12 -2.31 -5.69 -9.41
CA GLU A 12 -3.39 -4.72 -9.50
C GLU A 12 -3.96 -4.37 -8.12
N PHE A 13 -4.38 -3.12 -7.97
CA PHE A 13 -5.08 -2.67 -6.78
C PHE A 13 -6.46 -3.33 -6.68
N LYS A 14 -6.69 -4.07 -5.58
CA LYS A 14 -7.96 -4.75 -5.29
C LYS A 14 -8.47 -4.35 -3.91
N ILE A 15 -9.80 -4.31 -3.80
CA ILE A 15 -10.51 -4.09 -2.55
C ILE A 15 -11.36 -5.34 -2.33
N ASP A 16 -10.86 -6.26 -1.51
CA ASP A 16 -11.46 -7.57 -1.30
C ASP A 16 -12.16 -7.60 0.06
N LEU A 17 -13.43 -7.17 0.07
CA LEU A 17 -14.32 -7.26 1.23
C LEU A 17 -15.49 -8.17 0.91
N THR A 18 -15.72 -9.18 1.76
CA THR A 18 -16.91 -10.04 1.71
C THR A 18 -18.17 -9.24 2.00
N TRP A 19 -19.33 -9.70 1.53
CA TRP A 19 -20.61 -9.05 1.83
C TRP A 19 -20.89 -8.94 3.33
N LYS A 20 -20.51 -9.96 4.12
CA LYS A 20 -20.60 -9.92 5.58
C LYS A 20 -19.77 -8.78 6.18
N GLN A 21 -18.52 -8.61 5.72
CA GLN A 21 -17.66 -7.51 6.16
C GLN A 21 -18.21 -6.14 5.74
N ARG A 22 -18.77 -6.03 4.53
CA ARG A 22 -19.40 -4.79 4.06
C ARG A 22 -20.60 -4.41 4.93
N ILE A 23 -21.51 -5.34 5.18
CA ILE A 23 -22.69 -5.12 6.04
C ILE A 23 -22.26 -4.71 7.46
N SER A 24 -21.30 -5.45 8.04
CA SER A 24 -20.73 -5.12 9.34
C SER A 24 -20.12 -3.70 9.35
N SER A 25 -19.34 -3.35 8.34
CA SER A 25 -18.71 -2.04 8.23
C SER A 25 -19.73 -0.91 8.07
N MET A 26 -20.82 -1.12 7.31
CA MET A 26 -21.91 -0.15 7.16
C MET A 26 -22.58 0.11 8.51
N PHE A 27 -22.86 -0.94 9.27
CA PHE A 27 -23.45 -0.84 10.60
C PHE A 27 -22.57 -0.03 11.56
N PHE A 28 -21.28 -0.40 11.69
CA PHE A 28 -20.36 0.31 12.58
C PHE A 28 -20.13 1.75 12.15
N THR A 29 -19.98 2.01 10.85
CA THR A 29 -19.79 3.38 10.33
C THR A 29 -21.01 4.24 10.61
N THR A 30 -22.22 3.70 10.41
CA THR A 30 -23.49 4.38 10.72
C THR A 30 -23.55 4.76 12.20
N ILE A 31 -23.27 3.82 13.10
CA ILE A 31 -23.33 4.06 14.56
C ILE A 31 -22.28 5.08 14.99
N ILE A 32 -21.02 4.90 14.59
CA ILE A 32 -19.93 5.80 14.99
C ILE A 32 -20.18 7.22 14.48
N TYR A 33 -20.56 7.36 13.21
CA TYR A 33 -20.83 8.67 12.62
C TYR A 33 -22.03 9.36 13.28
N GLY A 34 -23.13 8.63 13.49
CA GLY A 34 -24.31 9.13 14.19
C GLY A 34 -24.01 9.56 15.62
N ALA A 35 -23.21 8.77 16.35
CA ALA A 35 -22.78 9.11 17.71
C ALA A 35 -21.91 10.38 17.74
N VAL A 36 -20.99 10.54 16.78
CA VAL A 36 -20.19 11.77 16.64
C VAL A 36 -21.10 12.97 16.39
N LEU A 37 -22.03 12.90 15.44
CA LEU A 37 -22.94 14.01 15.19
C LEU A 37 -23.82 14.33 16.41
N PHE A 38 -24.36 13.31 17.08
CA PHE A 38 -25.19 13.51 18.26
C PHE A 38 -24.44 14.18 19.42
N LEU A 39 -23.17 13.82 19.63
CA LEU A 39 -22.36 14.36 20.72
C LEU A 39 -21.85 15.79 20.43
N PHE A 40 -21.43 16.04 19.20
CA PHE A 40 -20.72 17.26 18.82
C PHE A 40 -21.63 18.33 18.17
N ASP A 41 -22.76 17.94 17.60
CA ASP A 41 -23.72 18.84 16.97
C ASP A 41 -25.11 18.72 17.60
N ARG A 42 -25.21 19.18 18.85
CA ARG A 42 -26.44 19.09 19.67
C ARG A 42 -27.61 19.91 19.12
N ASN A 43 -27.36 20.80 18.17
CA ASN A 43 -28.37 21.65 17.56
C ASN A 43 -29.07 20.97 16.37
N GLN A 44 -28.52 19.86 15.87
CA GLN A 44 -29.15 19.12 14.78
C GLN A 44 -30.37 18.32 15.23
N ASN A 45 -31.36 18.27 14.33
CA ASN A 45 -32.53 17.43 14.49
C ASN A 45 -32.15 15.94 14.40
N ILE A 46 -32.67 15.12 15.31
CA ILE A 46 -32.40 13.68 15.38
C ILE A 46 -32.69 12.93 14.07
N ASN A 47 -33.74 13.31 13.33
CA ASN A 47 -34.06 12.70 12.05
C ASN A 47 -32.99 12.99 11.00
N SER A 48 -32.42 14.19 11.03
CA SER A 48 -31.29 14.57 10.16
C SER A 48 -30.04 13.77 10.49
N ILE A 49 -29.76 13.59 11.79
CA ILE A 49 -28.63 12.77 12.26
C ILE A 49 -28.78 11.32 11.78
N ILE A 50 -29.97 10.73 11.95
CA ILE A 50 -30.26 9.35 11.51
C ILE A 50 -30.08 9.25 9.98
N PHE A 51 -30.66 10.18 9.22
CA PHE A 51 -30.53 10.19 7.77
C PHE A 51 -29.07 10.27 7.32
N GLN A 52 -28.30 11.21 7.86
CA GLN A 52 -26.88 11.39 7.52
C GLN A 52 -26.06 10.16 7.91
N ALA A 53 -26.28 9.60 9.10
CA ALA A 53 -25.58 8.41 9.56
C ALA A 53 -25.77 7.23 8.60
N ILE A 54 -27.01 6.94 8.20
CA ILE A 54 -27.32 5.86 7.26
C ILE A 54 -26.73 6.17 5.88
N PHE A 55 -26.93 7.40 5.40
CA PHE A 55 -26.40 7.85 4.10
C PHE A 55 -24.89 7.68 4.03
N PHE A 56 -24.14 8.17 5.02
CA PHE A 56 -22.69 8.06 5.06
C PHE A 56 -22.21 6.64 5.31
N GLY A 57 -22.94 5.84 6.09
CA GLY A 57 -22.65 4.41 6.25
C GLY A 57 -22.66 3.67 4.91
N VAL A 58 -23.68 3.92 4.08
CA VAL A 58 -23.78 3.34 2.73
C VAL A 58 -22.75 3.95 1.78
N LEU A 59 -22.63 5.28 1.77
CA LEU A 59 -21.73 6.02 0.88
C LEU A 59 -20.29 5.56 1.05
N PHE A 60 -19.76 5.51 2.29
CA PHE A 60 -18.36 5.21 2.54
C PHE A 60 -17.99 3.74 2.34
N VAL A 61 -18.94 2.82 2.44
CA VAL A 61 -18.65 1.38 2.31
C VAL A 61 -18.87 0.85 0.90
N LEU A 62 -19.86 1.38 0.17
CA LEU A 62 -20.19 0.89 -1.17
C LEU A 62 -19.73 1.85 -2.27
N ILE A 63 -20.18 3.10 -2.21
CA ILE A 63 -20.02 4.05 -3.31
C ILE A 63 -18.58 4.58 -3.34
N PHE A 64 -18.03 4.97 -2.20
CA PHE A 64 -16.71 5.57 -2.11
C PHE A 64 -15.59 4.61 -2.56
N PRO A 65 -15.53 3.32 -2.12
CA PRO A 65 -14.48 2.41 -2.58
C PRO A 65 -14.57 2.14 -4.09
N TRP A 66 -15.78 2.04 -4.63
CA TRP A 66 -15.99 1.92 -6.08
C TRP A 66 -15.47 3.16 -6.83
N ALA A 67 -15.84 4.36 -6.37
CA ALA A 67 -15.42 5.62 -6.98
C ALA A 67 -13.88 5.77 -6.92
N MET A 68 -13.28 5.50 -5.76
CA MET A 68 -11.84 5.57 -5.57
C MET A 68 -11.08 4.55 -6.41
N LYS A 69 -11.59 3.31 -6.52
CA LYS A 69 -11.02 2.31 -7.44
C LYS A 69 -11.05 2.81 -8.88
N LYS A 70 -12.13 3.46 -9.32
CA LYS A 70 -12.26 3.99 -10.67
C LYS A 70 -11.28 5.15 -10.93
N ILE A 71 -11.13 6.07 -9.97
CA ILE A 71 -10.30 7.28 -10.12
C ILE A 71 -8.80 6.96 -9.93
N LEU A 72 -8.46 6.21 -8.89
CA LEU A 72 -7.07 5.97 -8.49
C LEU A 72 -6.53 4.61 -8.93
N GLY A 73 -7.38 3.61 -9.19
CA GLY A 73 -6.93 2.23 -9.43
C GLY A 73 -5.92 2.11 -10.57
N LYS A 74 -6.17 2.77 -11.71
CA LYS A 74 -5.22 2.82 -12.84
C LYS A 74 -3.92 3.52 -12.46
N ARG A 75 -3.99 4.63 -11.72
CA ARG A 75 -2.83 5.44 -11.32
C ARG A 75 -1.95 4.73 -10.27
N VAL A 76 -2.58 3.96 -9.39
CA VAL A 76 -1.89 3.12 -8.40
C VAL A 76 -1.28 1.88 -9.06
N SER A 77 -1.97 1.28 -10.03
CA SER A 77 -1.49 0.05 -10.66
C SER A 77 -0.41 0.30 -11.73
N ASN A 78 -0.41 1.47 -12.38
CA ASN A 78 0.51 1.83 -13.46
C ASN A 78 1.78 2.55 -12.97
N ILE A 79 2.52 1.90 -12.07
CA ILE A 79 3.91 2.27 -11.81
C ILE A 79 4.79 1.38 -12.70
N VAL A 80 5.74 2.00 -13.38
CA VAL A 80 6.77 1.32 -14.17
C VAL A 80 8.13 1.82 -13.68
N PRO A 81 9.05 0.95 -13.25
CA PRO A 81 10.40 1.34 -12.88
C PRO A 81 11.25 1.52 -14.14
N GLU A 82 12.31 2.32 -14.01
CA GLU A 82 13.40 2.34 -14.98
C GLU A 82 14.29 1.12 -14.74
N LEU A 83 14.56 0.37 -15.80
CA LEU A 83 15.32 -0.88 -15.77
C LEU A 83 16.68 -0.69 -16.46
N LEU A 84 17.69 -1.45 -16.02
CA LEU A 84 18.94 -1.60 -16.76
C LEU A 84 18.77 -2.52 -17.97
N ASP A 85 19.80 -2.56 -18.82
CA ASP A 85 19.88 -3.53 -19.89
C ASP A 85 19.82 -4.97 -19.32
N ASP A 86 19.00 -5.81 -19.94
CA ASP A 86 18.73 -7.20 -19.51
C ASP A 86 18.24 -7.37 -18.06
N GLU A 87 17.71 -6.29 -17.46
CA GLU A 87 17.01 -6.36 -16.20
C GLU A 87 15.54 -6.73 -16.43
N GLU A 88 15.10 -7.80 -15.79
CA GLU A 88 13.75 -8.35 -15.91
C GLU A 88 13.09 -8.37 -14.54
N ILE A 89 11.87 -7.84 -14.47
CA ILE A 89 11.06 -7.88 -13.25
C ILE A 89 10.53 -9.30 -13.09
N GLU A 90 10.62 -9.82 -11.88
CA GLU A 90 10.10 -11.14 -11.51
C GLU A 90 8.88 -11.02 -10.59
N GLU A 91 8.83 -9.97 -9.76
CA GLU A 91 7.71 -9.76 -8.84
C GLU A 91 7.41 -8.27 -8.57
N GLU A 92 6.13 -7.96 -8.38
CA GLU A 92 5.63 -6.65 -7.90
C GLU A 92 4.98 -6.76 -6.51
N ILE A 93 5.34 -5.84 -5.62
CA ILE A 93 4.83 -5.78 -4.24
C ILE A 93 4.39 -4.35 -3.94
N PHE A 94 3.13 -4.15 -3.54
CA PHE A 94 2.68 -2.85 -3.02
C PHE A 94 3.41 -2.52 -1.73
N ALA A 95 4.01 -1.34 -1.66
CA ALA A 95 4.79 -0.91 -0.52
C ALA A 95 4.75 0.60 -0.37
N ASN A 96 4.92 1.07 0.86
CA ASN A 96 5.23 2.47 1.14
C ASN A 96 6.64 2.55 1.70
N LEU A 97 7.48 3.46 1.20
CA LEU A 97 8.80 3.74 1.75
C LEU A 97 8.73 4.98 2.65
N PHE A 98 9.21 4.88 3.88
CA PHE A 98 9.40 6.07 4.71
C PHE A 98 10.57 6.90 4.19
N ARG A 99 10.31 8.19 3.95
CA ARG A 99 11.33 9.20 3.65
C ARG A 99 11.18 10.34 4.65
N GLY A 100 11.95 10.25 5.73
CA GLY A 100 11.73 11.06 6.92
C GLY A 100 10.38 10.73 7.56
N VAL A 101 9.52 11.74 7.71
CA VAL A 101 8.18 11.59 8.30
C VAL A 101 7.09 11.17 7.29
N GLU A 102 7.38 11.23 5.99
CA GLU A 102 6.42 10.89 4.93
C GLU A 102 6.47 9.40 4.58
N GLY A 103 5.31 8.74 4.56
CA GLY A 103 5.14 7.43 3.94
C GLY A 103 4.85 7.57 2.46
N VAL A 104 5.85 7.38 1.60
CA VAL A 104 5.73 7.53 0.14
C VAL A 104 5.16 6.24 -0.44
N GLY A 105 3.97 6.30 -1.02
CA GLY A 105 3.32 5.14 -1.62
C GLY A 105 3.91 4.72 -2.96
N GLY A 106 4.05 3.41 -3.19
CA GLY A 106 4.60 2.90 -4.44
C GLY A 106 4.57 1.38 -4.58
N LYS A 107 5.54 0.86 -5.33
CA LYS A 107 5.77 -0.57 -5.50
C LYS A 107 7.24 -0.89 -5.34
N ILE A 108 7.50 -2.01 -4.68
CA ILE A 108 8.75 -2.75 -4.79
C ILE A 108 8.65 -3.67 -6.02
N PHE A 109 9.72 -3.70 -6.81
CA PHE A 109 9.94 -4.60 -7.92
C PHE A 109 11.16 -5.44 -7.56
N LEU A 110 10.99 -6.75 -7.49
CA LEU A 110 12.10 -7.68 -7.39
C LEU A 110 12.50 -8.06 -8.81
N THR A 111 13.72 -7.72 -9.22
CA THR A 111 14.25 -8.06 -10.55
C THR A 111 15.26 -9.19 -10.44
N ASN A 112 15.72 -9.71 -11.56
CA ASN A 112 16.87 -10.61 -11.62
C ASN A 112 18.19 -9.97 -11.12
N GLN A 113 18.27 -8.64 -11.04
CA GLN A 113 19.50 -7.93 -10.68
C GLN A 113 19.45 -7.23 -9.31
N ARG A 114 18.30 -6.67 -8.92
CA ARG A 114 18.19 -5.80 -7.74
C ARG A 114 16.75 -5.64 -7.25
N LEU A 115 16.61 -5.05 -6.07
CA LEU A 115 15.34 -4.57 -5.56
C LEU A 115 15.17 -3.10 -5.96
N ILE A 116 14.05 -2.78 -6.61
CA ILE A 116 13.70 -1.41 -6.99
C ILE A 116 12.45 -0.98 -6.24
N PHE A 117 12.47 0.18 -5.58
CA PHE A 117 11.25 0.86 -5.15
C PHE A 117 10.95 2.04 -6.08
N LYS A 118 9.72 2.11 -6.64
CA LYS A 118 9.25 3.25 -7.43
C LYS A 118 7.98 3.83 -6.80
N SER A 119 8.05 5.11 -6.44
CA SER A 119 6.92 5.86 -5.89
C SER A 119 5.87 6.17 -6.95
N HIS A 120 4.61 6.38 -6.55
CA HIS A 120 3.61 7.00 -7.43
C HIS A 120 3.98 8.43 -7.84
N SER A 121 3.49 8.86 -9.01
CA SER A 121 3.74 10.20 -9.57
C SER A 121 3.04 11.34 -8.84
N PHE A 122 2.13 11.07 -7.90
CA PHE A 122 1.40 12.09 -7.14
C PHE A 122 1.99 12.36 -5.75
N ASN A 123 2.97 11.56 -5.28
CA ASN A 123 3.61 11.83 -3.98
C ASN A 123 4.38 13.14 -4.01
N PHE A 124 4.64 13.73 -2.84
CA PHE A 124 5.48 14.91 -2.75
C PHE A 124 6.95 14.51 -3.00
N GLN A 125 7.44 13.52 -2.24
CA GLN A 125 8.76 12.92 -2.47
C GLN A 125 8.69 11.77 -3.48
N LYS A 126 8.90 12.08 -4.76
CA LYS A 126 8.88 11.10 -5.86
C LYS A 126 10.25 10.47 -6.09
N GLY A 127 10.30 9.41 -6.90
CA GLY A 127 11.53 8.86 -7.46
C GLY A 127 11.62 7.34 -7.38
N GLN A 128 12.79 6.86 -7.81
CA GLN A 128 13.17 5.45 -7.77
C GLN A 128 14.32 5.26 -6.78
N THR A 129 14.26 4.19 -6.00
CA THR A 129 15.34 3.75 -5.11
C THR A 129 15.79 2.38 -5.59
N ASN A 130 17.05 2.25 -5.97
CA ASN A 130 17.64 1.01 -6.48
C ASN A 130 18.56 0.43 -5.42
N LEU A 131 18.35 -0.83 -5.04
CA LEU A 131 19.17 -1.56 -4.07
C LEU A 131 19.66 -2.85 -4.70
N GLU A 132 20.93 -2.86 -5.12
CA GLU A 132 21.57 -4.11 -5.55
C GLU A 132 21.54 -5.16 -4.44
N TYR A 133 21.27 -6.41 -4.80
CA TYR A 133 21.24 -7.48 -3.79
C TYR A 133 22.58 -7.62 -3.06
N SER A 134 23.69 -7.37 -3.77
CA SER A 134 25.06 -7.38 -3.25
C SER A 134 25.32 -6.37 -2.13
N ILE A 135 24.59 -5.26 -2.08
CA ILE A 135 24.77 -4.20 -1.08
C ILE A 135 23.84 -4.35 0.12
N ILE A 136 22.83 -5.23 0.03
CA ILE A 136 21.91 -5.49 1.14
C ILE A 136 22.62 -6.39 2.15
N SER A 137 22.69 -5.93 3.40
CA SER A 137 23.27 -6.69 4.50
C SER A 137 22.23 -7.54 5.22
N SER A 138 21.02 -7.02 5.43
CA SER A 138 19.94 -7.78 6.07
C SER A 138 18.57 -7.20 5.78
N VAL A 139 17.54 -8.01 6.00
CA VAL A 139 16.14 -7.62 5.95
C VAL A 139 15.45 -8.10 7.22
N GLN A 140 14.79 -7.18 7.93
CA GLN A 140 14.25 -7.43 9.26
C GLN A 140 12.78 -7.04 9.34
N LYS A 141 12.03 -7.72 10.21
CA LYS A 141 10.66 -7.34 10.55
C LYS A 141 10.67 -6.05 11.39
N ARG A 142 9.68 -5.19 11.15
CA ARG A 142 9.50 -3.90 11.83
C ARG A 142 8.01 -3.67 12.13
N LYS A 143 7.75 -2.81 13.12
CA LYS A 143 6.41 -2.28 13.40
C LYS A 143 6.27 -0.85 12.90
N THR A 144 5.16 -0.53 12.24
CA THR A 144 4.81 0.86 11.93
C THR A 144 4.28 1.55 13.18
N ALA A 145 4.80 2.74 13.47
CA ALA A 145 4.51 3.51 14.69
C ALA A 145 4.67 2.69 15.99
N LYS A 146 5.54 1.66 16.00
CA LYS A 146 5.73 0.69 17.09
C LYS A 146 4.51 -0.17 17.45
N LEU A 147 3.42 -0.10 16.67
CA LEU A 147 2.15 -0.75 16.99
C LEU A 147 1.76 -1.83 15.97
N ILE A 148 1.89 -1.53 14.68
CA ILE A 148 1.32 -2.37 13.61
C ILE A 148 2.39 -3.25 12.98
N ASP A 149 2.18 -4.57 12.96
CA ASP A 149 3.10 -5.58 12.44
C ASP A 149 3.12 -5.69 10.91
N ASN A 150 3.35 -4.57 10.22
CA ASN A 150 3.30 -4.46 8.75
C ASN A 150 4.56 -3.82 8.13
N GLY A 151 5.66 -3.72 8.87
CA GLY A 151 6.89 -3.10 8.40
C GLY A 151 7.99 -4.11 8.06
N ILE A 152 8.80 -3.79 7.05
CA ILE A 152 10.11 -4.42 6.82
C ILE A 152 11.18 -3.32 6.82
N LYS A 153 12.39 -3.66 7.29
CA LYS A 153 13.57 -2.79 7.22
C LYS A 153 14.63 -3.48 6.40
N ILE A 154 15.10 -2.82 5.35
CA ILE A 154 16.28 -3.26 4.59
C ILE A 154 17.47 -2.44 5.07
N ILE A 155 18.55 -3.11 5.45
CA ILE A 155 19.79 -2.48 5.93
C ILE A 155 20.89 -2.79 4.92
N THR A 156 21.58 -1.77 4.42
CA THR A 156 22.72 -1.94 3.51
C THR A 156 24.01 -2.24 4.27
N LYS A 157 25.05 -2.69 3.57
CA LYS A 157 26.40 -2.89 4.13
C LYS A 157 27.02 -1.60 4.68
N GLN A 158 26.54 -0.44 4.24
CA GLN A 158 26.93 0.88 4.73
C GLN A 158 26.00 1.37 5.87
N ASN A 159 25.20 0.49 6.48
CA ASN A 159 24.22 0.80 7.53
C ASN A 159 23.17 1.84 7.13
N THR A 160 22.88 2.00 5.84
CA THR A 160 21.73 2.79 5.39
C THR A 160 20.46 1.97 5.56
N GLU A 161 19.44 2.56 6.17
CA GLU A 161 18.17 1.88 6.45
C GLU A 161 17.06 2.35 5.50
N PHE A 162 16.30 1.39 4.98
CA PHE A 162 15.11 1.62 4.17
C PHE A 162 13.92 0.96 4.84
N ASP A 163 13.06 1.79 5.42
CA ASP A 163 11.90 1.38 6.19
C ASP A 163 10.66 1.34 5.29
N PHE A 164 10.17 0.13 5.01
CA PHE A 164 8.96 -0.07 4.22
C PHE A 164 7.77 -0.48 5.07
N VAL A 165 6.57 -0.19 4.57
CA VAL A 165 5.30 -0.75 5.00
C VAL A 165 4.75 -1.58 3.86
N VAL A 166 4.34 -2.81 4.14
CA VAL A 166 3.86 -3.78 3.14
C VAL A 166 2.64 -4.52 3.66
N ASN A 167 1.84 -5.05 2.74
CA ASN A 167 0.79 -6.00 3.07
C ASN A 167 1.39 -7.40 3.15
N ASP A 168 0.94 -8.21 4.12
CA ASP A 168 1.44 -9.57 4.35
C ASP A 168 2.97 -9.62 4.53
N ARG A 169 3.44 -8.93 5.59
CA ARG A 169 4.87 -8.73 5.91
C ARG A 169 5.68 -10.00 5.81
N ASP A 170 5.15 -11.10 6.35
CA ASP A 170 5.92 -12.34 6.50
C ASP A 170 6.12 -13.02 5.13
N ASN A 171 5.11 -13.00 4.26
CA ASN A 171 5.25 -13.46 2.87
C ASN A 171 6.25 -12.60 2.08
N VAL A 172 6.16 -11.27 2.23
CA VAL A 172 7.09 -10.35 1.56
C VAL A 172 8.53 -10.55 2.04
N LEU A 173 8.73 -10.77 3.34
CA LEU A 173 10.05 -11.03 3.91
C LEU A 173 10.69 -12.26 3.26
N VAL A 174 9.95 -13.39 3.18
CA VAL A 174 10.42 -14.63 2.56
C VAL A 174 10.83 -14.40 1.11
N LYS A 175 10.04 -13.66 0.33
CA LYS A 175 10.35 -13.35 -1.07
C LYS A 175 11.66 -12.59 -1.24
N ILE A 176 11.87 -11.58 -0.39
CA ILE A 176 13.10 -10.79 -0.42
C ILE A 176 14.29 -11.63 0.07
N GLN A 177 14.11 -12.45 1.11
CA GLN A 177 15.17 -13.33 1.63
C GLN A 177 15.61 -14.37 0.59
N ASN A 178 14.66 -14.99 -0.12
CA ASN A 178 14.95 -15.89 -1.23
C ASN A 178 15.80 -15.22 -2.33
N LYS A 179 15.54 -13.94 -2.63
CA LYS A 179 16.36 -13.16 -3.58
C LYS A 179 17.78 -12.91 -3.10
N LEU A 180 17.97 -12.83 -1.78
CA LEU A 180 19.27 -12.60 -1.16
C LEU A 180 20.03 -13.91 -0.86
N ASN A 181 19.43 -15.07 -1.12
CA ASN A 181 19.91 -16.39 -0.68
C ASN A 181 20.15 -16.44 0.84
N LEU A 182 19.24 -15.83 1.60
CA LEU A 182 19.24 -15.77 3.07
C LEU A 182 18.17 -16.68 3.68
#